data_AF-A0A6V8I616-F1
#
_entry.id   AF-A0A6V8I616-F1
#
_cell.length_a   1.000
_cell.length_b   1.000
_cell.length_c   1.000
_cell.angle_alpha   90.00
_cell.angle_beta   90.00
_cell.angle_gamma   90.00
#
_symmetry.space_group_name_H-M   'P 1'
#
loop_
_entity.id
_entity.type
_entity.pdbx_description
1 polymer ?
#
loop_
_entity_poly.entity_id
_entity_poly.type
_entity_poly.pdbx_seq_one_letter_code
_entity_poly.pdbx_strand_id
1 'polypeptide(L)'
;MSNTYLWTGAQNTEWNNPNNWNVVNGTNVTTQTGVPGATDSILIMSGNSLNQAGYTYNGDANAMNNAVKNMTPTLSGSTPVTVANVTLGGNGGPATLITGSTPFTVTGTLEDPQSAGFRNAQGGTYSLQGTDIHIVHLNWGTGGNVSYGTSSTPANITVDWMSGAGQNDNGNKSVITVTKGYDVDNSGTPAFRDGNNGNNNWNIKYASGAEKRNPNACFLSGSAIRTPEGDVAVENIKIGDEVVTFDWKNNRYAAKPVVWVGKARATVRPALHDDEAGYPVRVLKDAVSDGVPYKDMLITAEHCLFFKGKFVPVRMLVNGASIFYDKSITSYDYYHVETEQHSVITADGMLTESYLDTGNRSSFRQEGRVVALHGTARTWEKDAGAPLCVDRAFVETLFRMLEWREDSVAGSQTSANAPALTQDPDLHLVTETDAVIRPMRKAAHHYSFMLPPGTQSVRIVSRTSRPADVTGPFVDDRRSMGVAVAEIHLFCAKSQHDISAHRQAVKPAGWYPSEGAQCVWTNGDAELPLGDYLTEGKMGILSLQILAAGPYIIRAEETAETQVKTA
;
A
#
# COMPACT_ATOMS: atom_id res chain seq x y z
N MET A 1 -25.45 18.39 -33.91
CA MET A 1 -24.61 17.76 -34.95
C MET A 1 -23.17 18.07 -34.59
N SER A 2 -22.29 17.06 -34.54
CA SER A 2 -20.91 17.24 -34.10
C SER A 2 -20.11 17.97 -35.17
N ASN A 3 -19.51 19.10 -34.83
CA ASN A 3 -18.62 19.85 -35.71
C ASN A 3 -17.16 19.47 -35.44
N THR A 4 -16.28 19.67 -36.42
CA THR A 4 -14.83 19.44 -36.26
C THR A 4 -14.11 20.77 -36.12
N TYR A 5 -13.23 20.90 -35.14
CA TYR A 5 -12.52 22.13 -34.79
C TYR A 5 -11.01 21.91 -34.83
N LEU A 6 -10.29 22.79 -35.52
CA LEU A 6 -8.84 22.76 -35.63
C LEU A 6 -8.23 23.81 -34.69
N TRP A 7 -7.45 23.37 -33.72
CA TRP A 7 -6.58 24.19 -32.89
C TRP A 7 -5.49 24.79 -33.75
N THR A 8 -5.57 26.10 -33.87
CA THR A 8 -4.58 26.90 -34.58
C THR A 8 -3.59 27.53 -33.62
N GLY A 9 -3.98 27.71 -32.35
CA GLY A 9 -3.18 28.43 -31.34
C GLY A 9 -2.76 29.83 -31.80
N ALA A 10 -3.50 30.41 -32.76
CA ALA A 10 -3.04 31.51 -33.58
C ALA A 10 -3.05 32.87 -32.86
N GLN A 11 -3.88 33.04 -31.83
CA GLN A 11 -3.88 34.23 -31.00
C GLN A 11 -3.15 34.03 -29.68
N ASN A 12 -3.41 32.92 -28.98
CA ASN A 12 -2.71 32.53 -27.75
C ASN A 12 -2.83 31.02 -27.48
N THR A 13 -2.40 30.54 -26.31
CA THR A 13 -2.43 29.12 -25.91
C THR A 13 -3.68 28.71 -25.10
N GLU A 14 -4.66 29.61 -24.93
CA GLU A 14 -5.85 29.37 -24.10
C GLU A 14 -6.91 28.54 -24.83
N TRP A 15 -7.09 27.29 -24.38
CA TRP A 15 -7.94 26.27 -25.00
C TRP A 15 -9.42 26.64 -25.14
N ASN A 16 -9.95 27.53 -24.30
CA ASN A 16 -11.36 27.93 -24.33
C ASN A 16 -11.60 29.27 -25.04
N ASN A 17 -10.57 29.84 -25.67
CA ASN A 17 -10.74 31.03 -26.50
C ASN A 17 -11.25 30.59 -27.88
N PRO A 18 -12.47 30.95 -28.29
CA PRO A 18 -13.06 30.51 -29.53
C PRO A 18 -12.21 30.87 -30.76
N ASN A 19 -11.41 31.92 -30.69
CA ASN A 19 -10.56 32.39 -31.78
C ASN A 19 -9.28 31.56 -31.99
N ASN A 20 -8.95 30.63 -31.08
CA ASN A 20 -7.86 29.66 -31.28
C ASN A 20 -8.31 28.38 -32.01
N TRP A 21 -9.59 28.32 -32.37
CA TRP A 21 -10.23 27.18 -33.01
C TRP A 21 -10.93 27.61 -34.29
N ASN A 22 -10.63 26.93 -35.39
CA ASN A 22 -11.36 27.12 -36.64
C ASN A 22 -12.23 25.91 -36.90
N VAL A 23 -13.48 26.13 -37.33
CA VAL A 23 -14.37 25.02 -37.71
C VAL A 23 -13.95 24.46 -39.06
N VAL A 24 -13.91 23.13 -39.19
CA VAL A 24 -13.54 22.39 -40.39
C VAL A 24 -14.78 21.68 -40.92
N ASN A 25 -15.06 21.86 -42.22
CA ASN A 25 -16.20 21.24 -42.87
C ASN A 25 -15.75 20.43 -44.09
N GLY A 26 -15.80 19.10 -43.97
CA GLY A 26 -15.12 18.20 -44.91
C GLY A 26 -13.60 18.40 -44.85
N THR A 27 -12.97 18.75 -45.97
CA THR A 27 -11.51 18.97 -46.07
C THR A 27 -11.10 20.45 -46.03
N ASN A 28 -12.04 21.36 -45.84
CA ASN A 28 -11.79 22.80 -45.87
C ASN A 28 -11.89 23.42 -44.47
N VAL A 29 -10.86 24.18 -44.07
CA VAL A 29 -10.90 25.01 -42.86
C VAL A 29 -11.73 26.25 -43.15
N THR A 30 -12.74 26.51 -42.34
CA THR A 30 -13.63 27.66 -42.50
C THR A 30 -13.16 28.85 -41.66
N THR A 31 -13.70 30.04 -41.95
CA THR A 31 -13.44 31.28 -41.20
C THR A 31 -14.29 31.40 -39.93
N GLN A 32 -15.18 30.43 -39.66
CA GLN A 32 -15.94 30.40 -38.42
C GLN A 32 -15.07 29.92 -37.25
N THR A 33 -15.23 30.58 -36.11
CA THR A 33 -14.50 30.31 -34.86
C THR A 33 -15.47 29.93 -33.75
N GLY A 34 -15.03 29.11 -32.78
CA GLY A 34 -15.89 28.60 -31.72
C GLY A 34 -15.20 27.60 -30.80
N VAL A 35 -15.62 27.55 -29.53
CA VAL A 35 -15.07 26.60 -28.56
C VAL A 35 -15.74 25.24 -28.75
N PRO A 36 -14.98 24.13 -28.89
CA PRO A 36 -15.55 22.81 -29.07
C PRO A 36 -16.44 22.43 -27.88
N GLY A 37 -17.68 22.00 -28.16
CA GLY A 37 -18.57 21.44 -27.15
C GLY A 37 -18.26 19.98 -26.84
N ALA A 38 -18.85 19.42 -25.78
CA ALA A 38 -18.60 18.06 -25.31
C ALA A 38 -18.89 16.95 -26.34
N THR A 39 -19.59 17.26 -27.42
CA THR A 39 -19.96 16.32 -28.50
C THR A 39 -19.24 16.60 -29.82
N ASP A 40 -18.27 17.52 -29.85
CA ASP A 40 -17.53 17.96 -31.04
C ASP A 40 -16.13 17.33 -31.15
N SER A 41 -15.56 17.33 -32.36
CA SER A 41 -14.25 16.72 -32.67
C SER A 41 -13.17 17.78 -32.79
N ILE A 42 -11.93 17.50 -32.37
CA ILE A 42 -10.81 18.47 -32.38
C ILE A 42 -9.52 17.95 -33.04
N LEU A 43 -8.75 18.85 -33.63
CA LEU A 43 -7.53 18.61 -34.41
C LEU A 43 -6.47 19.66 -34.05
N ILE A 44 -5.16 19.38 -34.04
CA ILE A 44 -4.11 20.35 -33.64
C ILE A 44 -3.02 20.43 -34.73
N MET A 45 -2.31 21.55 -34.84
CA MET A 45 -1.22 21.75 -35.82
C MET A 45 0.09 22.17 -35.16
N SER A 46 1.21 21.69 -35.70
CA SER A 46 2.57 22.05 -35.29
C SER A 46 3.48 22.29 -36.50
N GLY A 47 4.20 23.41 -36.48
CA GLY A 47 5.38 23.67 -37.33
C GLY A 47 5.17 23.76 -38.85
N ASN A 48 3.91 23.95 -39.30
CA ASN A 48 3.36 23.91 -40.68
C ASN A 48 2.62 22.61 -41.06
N SER A 49 2.29 21.73 -40.11
CA SER A 49 1.69 20.41 -40.39
C SER A 49 0.64 19.98 -39.35
N LEU A 50 -0.40 19.28 -39.82
CA LEU A 50 -1.60 18.84 -39.10
C LEU A 50 -1.30 17.59 -38.24
N ASN A 51 -1.27 17.75 -36.91
CA ASN A 51 -1.01 16.68 -35.93
C ASN A 51 -2.06 16.71 -34.81
N GLN A 52 -3.08 15.86 -34.92
CA GLN A 52 -4.18 15.71 -33.96
C GLN A 52 -3.64 15.38 -32.54
N ALA A 53 -3.99 16.20 -31.55
CA ALA A 53 -3.80 15.94 -30.13
C ALA A 53 -5.16 15.93 -29.42
N GLY A 54 -5.33 15.06 -28.43
CA GLY A 54 -6.43 15.07 -27.46
C GLY A 54 -5.90 14.42 -26.17
N TYR A 55 -6.18 14.89 -24.94
CA TYR A 55 -7.33 15.63 -24.42
C TYR A 55 -6.97 16.38 -23.12
N THR A 56 -7.71 17.46 -22.78
CA THR A 56 -8.03 17.86 -21.38
C THR A 56 -9.48 18.34 -21.31
N TYR A 57 -10.24 17.84 -20.32
CA TYR A 57 -11.65 18.16 -20.04
C TYR A 57 -11.76 18.78 -18.63
N ASN A 58 -12.66 19.75 -18.43
CA ASN A 58 -12.97 20.34 -17.11
C ASN A 58 -14.50 20.44 -16.93
N GLY A 59 -15.07 19.55 -16.14
CA GLY A 59 -16.45 19.57 -15.66
C GLY A 59 -16.55 18.75 -14.37
N ASP A 60 -17.26 19.28 -13.37
CA ASP A 60 -17.54 18.58 -12.11
C ASP A 60 -18.33 17.29 -12.41
N ALA A 61 -17.83 16.16 -11.90
CA ALA A 61 -18.23 14.76 -12.12
C ALA A 61 -17.54 14.01 -13.28
N ASN A 62 -16.55 13.21 -12.89
CA ASN A 62 -16.02 11.98 -13.50
C ASN A 62 -15.55 11.93 -14.98
N ALA A 63 -14.30 11.44 -15.12
CA ALA A 63 -13.72 10.63 -16.20
C ALA A 63 -13.03 11.36 -17.38
N MET A 64 -11.70 11.49 -17.29
CA MET A 64 -10.86 11.15 -18.45
C MET A 64 -10.88 9.62 -18.57
N ASN A 65 -11.73 9.11 -19.45
CA ASN A 65 -11.67 7.73 -19.91
C ASN A 65 -11.18 7.83 -21.36
N ASN A 66 -9.93 7.43 -21.65
CA ASN A 66 -9.50 6.83 -22.91
C ASN A 66 -7.97 6.91 -23.12
N ALA A 67 -7.42 5.73 -23.36
CA ALA A 67 -6.03 5.38 -23.59
C ALA A 67 -5.28 6.22 -24.65
N VAL A 68 -4.01 6.51 -24.38
CA VAL A 68 -3.04 6.89 -25.42
C VAL A 68 -2.68 5.61 -26.17
N LYS A 69 -3.38 5.32 -27.27
CA LYS A 69 -3.08 4.16 -28.14
C LYS A 69 -2.32 4.64 -29.37
N ASN A 70 -1.11 4.14 -29.59
CA ASN A 70 -0.33 4.35 -30.82
C ASN A 70 -0.08 5.83 -31.18
N MET A 71 0.11 6.71 -30.18
CA MET A 71 0.42 8.13 -30.37
C MET A 71 1.59 8.56 -29.47
N THR A 72 2.27 9.63 -29.90
CA THR A 72 3.27 10.34 -29.09
C THR A 72 2.75 11.72 -28.67
N PRO A 73 1.85 11.83 -27.68
CA PRO A 73 1.48 13.14 -27.15
C PRO A 73 2.70 13.84 -26.56
N THR A 74 2.95 15.06 -27.05
CA THR A 74 3.95 15.97 -26.47
C THR A 74 3.21 17.05 -25.69
N LEU A 75 3.38 17.03 -24.37
CA LEU A 75 2.94 18.07 -23.45
C LEU A 75 4.12 19.02 -23.23
N SER A 76 3.99 20.27 -23.65
CA SER A 76 5.02 21.31 -23.48
C SER A 76 4.39 22.59 -22.92
N GLY A 77 5.00 23.15 -21.87
CA GLY A 77 4.50 24.33 -21.17
C GLY A 77 5.34 24.66 -19.94
N SER A 78 5.09 25.80 -19.30
CA SER A 78 5.79 26.19 -18.06
C SER A 78 5.00 25.83 -16.79
N THR A 79 3.74 25.39 -16.93
CA THR A 79 2.82 25.09 -15.84
C THR A 79 2.65 23.59 -15.65
N PRO A 80 2.64 23.07 -14.41
CA PRO A 80 2.36 21.66 -14.13
C PRO A 80 1.07 21.16 -14.77
N VAL A 81 1.11 19.96 -15.36
CA VAL A 81 -0.04 19.32 -16.02
C VAL A 81 -0.55 18.17 -15.16
N THR A 82 -1.84 18.16 -14.87
CA THR A 82 -2.49 17.06 -14.15
C THR A 82 -3.41 16.29 -15.10
N VAL A 83 -3.29 14.97 -15.11
CA VAL A 83 -4.16 14.04 -15.85
C VAL A 83 -4.71 12.98 -14.90
N ALA A 84 -5.83 12.36 -15.24
CA ALA A 84 -6.45 11.31 -14.42
C ALA A 84 -6.62 10.03 -15.25
N ASN A 85 -6.49 8.86 -14.61
CA ASN A 85 -6.80 7.53 -15.16
C ASN A 85 -6.20 7.27 -16.54
N VAL A 86 -4.86 7.30 -16.61
CA VAL A 86 -4.11 7.17 -17.87
C VAL A 86 -3.88 5.69 -18.15
N THR A 87 -4.33 5.20 -19.29
CA THR A 87 -3.92 3.90 -19.85
C THR A 87 -2.97 4.14 -21.02
N LEU A 88 -1.75 3.60 -20.97
CA LEU A 88 -0.76 3.75 -22.04
C LEU A 88 -0.67 2.47 -22.88
N GLY A 89 -1.16 2.52 -24.12
CA GLY A 89 -1.06 1.42 -25.08
C GLY A 89 -2.33 0.60 -25.30
N GLY A 90 -2.27 -0.27 -26.31
CA GLY A 90 -3.34 -1.13 -26.82
C GLY A 90 -3.27 -1.27 -28.35
N ASN A 91 -3.48 -2.49 -28.88
CA ASN A 91 -3.33 -2.84 -30.32
C ASN A 91 -1.90 -2.77 -30.90
N GLY A 92 -0.88 -3.21 -30.14
CA GLY A 92 0.40 -3.64 -30.72
C GLY A 92 1.35 -2.56 -31.25
N GLY A 93 1.16 -1.28 -30.92
CA GLY A 93 2.12 -0.22 -31.24
C GLY A 93 2.75 0.43 -30.00
N PRO A 94 3.97 1.01 -30.13
CA PRO A 94 4.58 1.78 -29.05
C PRO A 94 3.80 3.07 -28.78
N ALA A 95 3.61 3.41 -27.51
CA ALA A 95 3.03 4.68 -27.08
C ALA A 95 4.08 5.47 -26.28
N THR A 96 4.24 6.75 -26.56
CA THR A 96 5.23 7.61 -25.87
C THR A 96 4.57 8.86 -25.34
N LEU A 97 4.59 9.09 -24.03
CA LEU A 97 4.14 10.35 -23.45
C LEU A 97 5.36 11.21 -23.16
N ILE A 98 5.48 12.35 -23.85
CA ILE A 98 6.59 13.30 -23.65
C ILE A 98 6.05 14.52 -22.91
N THR A 99 6.60 14.84 -21.75
CA THR A 99 6.21 16.02 -20.94
C THR A 99 7.31 17.09 -20.87
N GLY A 100 8.48 16.82 -21.48
CA GLY A 100 9.59 17.77 -21.52
C GLY A 100 10.08 18.16 -20.12
N SER A 101 10.26 19.46 -19.87
CA SER A 101 10.63 20.02 -18.56
C SER A 101 9.42 20.40 -17.69
N THR A 102 8.20 20.05 -18.12
CA THR A 102 6.97 20.40 -17.41
C THR A 102 6.66 19.34 -16.35
N PRO A 103 6.42 19.71 -15.06
CA PRO A 103 5.97 18.75 -14.06
C PRO A 103 4.62 18.12 -14.45
N PHE A 104 4.47 16.82 -14.19
CA PHE A 104 3.32 16.04 -14.62
C PHE A 104 2.78 15.15 -13.49
N THR A 105 1.46 15.17 -13.27
CA THR A 105 0.79 14.42 -12.21
C THR A 105 -0.33 13.54 -12.76
N VAL A 106 -0.29 12.24 -12.45
CA VAL A 106 -1.40 11.31 -12.70
C VAL A 106 -2.18 11.14 -11.40
N THR A 107 -3.35 11.77 -11.28
CA THR A 107 -4.19 11.75 -10.05
C THR A 107 -5.00 10.47 -9.85
N GLY A 108 -5.12 9.65 -10.89
CA GLY A 108 -5.77 8.34 -10.86
C GLY A 108 -4.78 7.18 -11.03
N THR A 109 -5.19 6.12 -11.70
CA THR A 109 -4.30 4.99 -12.00
C THR A 109 -3.57 5.21 -13.32
N LEU A 110 -2.26 4.93 -13.35
CA LEU A 110 -1.51 4.64 -14.57
C LEU A 110 -1.47 3.12 -14.75
N GLU A 111 -2.08 2.61 -15.82
CA GLU A 111 -2.25 1.17 -16.04
C GLU A 111 -1.56 0.68 -17.33
N ASP A 112 -0.94 -0.50 -17.25
CA ASP A 112 -0.48 -1.27 -18.41
C ASP A 112 -1.66 -1.99 -19.08
N PRO A 113 -1.91 -1.81 -20.39
CA PRO A 113 -2.98 -2.45 -21.14
C PRO A 113 -2.91 -3.98 -21.21
N GLN A 114 -1.79 -4.63 -20.82
CA GLN A 114 -1.77 -6.09 -20.71
C GLN A 114 -2.74 -6.64 -19.66
N SER A 115 -3.23 -5.80 -18.74
CA SER A 115 -4.30 -6.15 -17.80
C SER A 115 -5.71 -6.12 -18.43
N ALA A 116 -5.86 -5.78 -19.72
CA ALA A 116 -7.16 -5.67 -20.41
C ALA A 116 -7.38 -6.64 -21.60
N GLY A 117 -6.84 -7.87 -21.51
CA GLY A 117 -7.38 -9.04 -22.23
C GLY A 117 -7.19 -9.10 -23.75
N PHE A 118 -6.25 -9.95 -24.19
CA PHE A 118 -6.33 -10.97 -25.26
C PHE A 118 -4.91 -11.21 -25.79
N ARG A 119 -4.49 -12.48 -25.78
CA ARG A 119 -3.21 -12.91 -26.35
C ARG A 119 -3.17 -12.57 -27.85
N ASN A 120 -2.41 -11.55 -28.20
CA ASN A 120 -1.77 -11.43 -29.50
C ASN A 120 -0.27 -11.25 -29.25
N ALA A 121 0.56 -12.02 -29.96
CA ALA A 121 1.97 -12.28 -29.65
C ALA A 121 2.93 -11.12 -29.97
N GLN A 122 2.50 -9.86 -29.81
CA GLN A 122 3.34 -8.69 -30.05
C GLN A 122 3.36 -7.82 -28.79
N GLY A 123 4.50 -7.89 -28.08
CA GLY A 123 4.80 -7.04 -26.94
C GLY A 123 4.75 -5.56 -27.32
N GLY A 124 4.28 -4.73 -26.39
CA GLY A 124 4.32 -3.28 -26.50
C GLY A 124 5.36 -2.70 -25.55
N THR A 125 6.18 -1.79 -26.06
CA THR A 125 7.08 -0.95 -25.27
C THR A 125 6.49 0.45 -25.20
N TYR A 126 6.35 1.03 -24.02
CA TYR A 126 5.93 2.43 -23.86
C TYR A 126 6.96 3.26 -23.11
N SER A 127 6.95 4.58 -23.35
CA SER A 127 7.96 5.50 -22.83
C SER A 127 7.31 6.73 -22.20
N LEU A 128 7.66 7.03 -20.94
CA LEU A 128 7.35 8.28 -20.27
C LEU A 128 8.61 9.14 -20.22
N GLN A 129 8.60 10.29 -20.89
CA GLN A 129 9.76 11.17 -20.97
C GLN A 129 9.45 12.49 -20.26
N GLY A 130 10.11 12.75 -19.13
CA GLY A 130 9.92 13.97 -18.33
C GLY A 130 10.90 14.04 -17.17
N THR A 131 11.04 15.22 -16.53
CA THR A 131 11.98 15.41 -15.41
C THR A 131 11.35 15.20 -14.04
N ASP A 132 10.05 15.46 -13.86
CA ASP A 132 9.35 15.35 -12.57
C ASP A 132 7.96 14.72 -12.75
N ILE A 133 7.89 13.42 -12.54
CA ILE A 133 6.70 12.58 -12.77
C ILE A 133 6.14 12.14 -11.42
N HIS A 134 4.89 12.49 -11.12
CA HIS A 134 4.14 11.96 -9.96
C HIS A 134 2.97 11.10 -10.41
N ILE A 135 2.82 9.93 -9.80
CA ILE A 135 1.76 8.96 -10.11
C ILE A 135 1.09 8.56 -8.79
N VAL A 136 -0.24 8.73 -8.70
CA VAL A 136 -0.97 8.38 -7.47
C VAL A 136 -1.11 6.85 -7.33
N HIS A 137 -1.48 6.12 -8.39
CA HIS A 137 -1.47 4.66 -8.38
C HIS A 137 -0.80 4.12 -9.65
N LEU A 138 0.18 3.25 -9.48
CA LEU A 138 0.85 2.56 -10.58
C LEU A 138 0.54 1.06 -10.52
N ASN A 139 -0.19 0.54 -11.51
CA ASN A 139 -0.61 -0.85 -11.55
C ASN A 139 -0.01 -1.60 -12.76
N TRP A 140 0.61 -2.75 -12.51
CA TRP A 140 1.30 -3.56 -13.53
C TRP A 140 0.67 -4.93 -13.81
N GLY A 141 0.73 -5.31 -15.10
CA GLY A 141 0.44 -6.65 -15.61
C GLY A 141 1.70 -7.44 -15.96
N THR A 142 1.55 -8.76 -16.18
CA THR A 142 2.65 -9.66 -16.55
C THR A 142 3.02 -9.57 -18.03
N GLY A 143 4.21 -9.04 -18.34
CA GLY A 143 4.86 -9.14 -19.67
C GLY A 143 4.94 -7.87 -20.52
N GLY A 144 4.76 -6.67 -19.95
CA GLY A 144 4.87 -5.37 -20.62
C GLY A 144 6.15 -4.62 -20.24
N ASN A 145 6.68 -3.77 -21.15
CA ASN A 145 7.90 -3.00 -20.91
C ASN A 145 7.61 -1.49 -20.86
N VAL A 146 8.13 -0.82 -19.83
CA VAL A 146 8.05 0.65 -19.67
C VAL A 146 9.44 1.22 -19.79
N SER A 147 9.58 2.44 -20.28
CA SER A 147 10.83 3.20 -20.22
C SER A 147 10.55 4.57 -19.63
N TYR A 148 11.41 5.04 -18.72
CA TYR A 148 11.28 6.37 -18.13
C TYR A 148 12.53 7.20 -18.43
N GLY A 149 12.34 8.44 -18.90
CA GLY A 149 13.41 9.35 -19.29
C GLY A 149 13.90 9.17 -20.73
N THR A 150 14.99 9.85 -21.10
CA THR A 150 15.63 9.79 -22.43
C THR A 150 17.01 9.14 -22.33
N SER A 151 17.61 8.70 -23.45
CA SER A 151 18.93 8.05 -23.49
C SER A 151 20.08 8.81 -22.82
N SER A 152 19.91 10.12 -22.56
CA SER A 152 20.89 10.99 -21.91
C SER A 152 20.49 11.47 -20.51
N THR A 153 19.21 11.35 -20.12
CA THR A 153 18.66 12.06 -18.96
C THR A 153 17.63 11.20 -18.21
N PRO A 154 17.93 10.74 -16.97
CA PRO A 154 16.97 10.03 -16.13
C PRO A 154 15.78 10.92 -15.72
N ALA A 155 14.62 10.30 -15.50
CA ALA A 155 13.43 10.97 -14.94
C ALA A 155 13.41 10.84 -13.41
N ASN A 156 13.00 11.89 -12.68
CA ASN A 156 12.60 11.74 -11.28
C ASN A 156 11.15 11.26 -11.22
N ILE A 157 10.92 10.11 -10.59
CA ILE A 157 9.60 9.48 -10.54
C ILE A 157 9.22 9.24 -9.08
N THR A 158 8.03 9.72 -8.71
CA THR A 158 7.41 9.46 -7.42
C THR A 158 6.07 8.76 -7.62
N VAL A 159 5.83 7.73 -6.83
CA VAL A 159 4.61 6.93 -6.89
C VAL A 159 4.03 6.83 -5.49
N ASP A 160 2.76 7.19 -5.30
CA ASP A 160 2.11 7.01 -4.00
C ASP A 160 1.89 5.53 -3.70
N TRP A 161 1.22 4.80 -4.60
CA TRP A 161 0.91 3.38 -4.43
C TRP A 161 1.32 2.54 -5.65
N MET A 162 1.90 1.36 -5.40
CA MET A 162 2.41 0.47 -6.45
C MET A 162 1.92 -0.99 -6.30
N SER A 163 1.33 -1.57 -7.35
CA SER A 163 0.78 -2.95 -7.35
C SER A 163 1.14 -3.75 -8.61
N GLY A 164 1.19 -5.09 -8.48
CA GLY A 164 1.35 -6.04 -9.60
C GLY A 164 2.75 -6.68 -9.77
N ALA A 165 2.84 -7.64 -10.71
CA ALA A 165 4.05 -8.45 -10.98
C ALA A 165 4.64 -8.11 -12.36
N GLY A 166 5.38 -7.01 -12.45
CA GLY A 166 6.07 -6.59 -13.67
C GLY A 166 7.51 -7.10 -13.77
N GLN A 167 7.95 -7.46 -14.98
CA GLN A 167 9.36 -7.49 -15.36
C GLN A 167 9.61 -6.29 -16.28
N ASN A 168 10.78 -5.65 -16.17
CA ASN A 168 11.09 -4.47 -16.97
C ASN A 168 12.37 -4.66 -17.79
N ASP A 169 12.38 -4.11 -19.00
CA ASP A 169 13.50 -4.15 -19.93
C ASP A 169 13.77 -2.72 -20.45
N ASN A 170 14.68 -1.98 -19.80
CA ASN A 170 15.17 -0.70 -20.35
C ASN A 170 16.56 -0.31 -19.85
N GLY A 171 17.33 0.34 -20.73
CA GLY A 171 18.75 0.65 -20.55
C GLY A 171 19.12 1.95 -19.84
N ASN A 172 18.25 2.51 -18.99
CA ASN A 172 18.48 3.81 -18.36
C ASN A 172 18.24 3.82 -16.85
N LYS A 173 19.19 4.40 -16.12
CA LYS A 173 19.32 4.44 -14.65
C LYS A 173 18.27 5.30 -13.93
N SER A 174 16.99 5.18 -14.25
CA SER A 174 15.91 5.90 -13.57
C SER A 174 15.62 5.31 -12.19
N VAL A 175 15.28 6.17 -11.23
CA VAL A 175 14.93 5.78 -9.85
C VAL A 175 13.45 6.08 -9.62
N ILE A 176 12.68 5.06 -9.23
CA ILE A 176 11.28 5.21 -8.82
C ILE A 176 11.23 5.24 -7.30
N THR A 177 10.63 6.27 -6.71
CA THR A 177 10.43 6.37 -5.27
C THR A 177 8.98 6.13 -4.90
N VAL A 178 8.69 5.06 -4.16
CA VAL A 178 7.36 4.73 -3.63
C VAL A 178 7.15 5.46 -2.30
N THR A 179 6.11 6.27 -2.16
CA THR A 179 5.92 7.20 -1.05
C THR A 179 4.85 6.78 -0.03
N LYS A 180 3.80 6.04 -0.42
CA LYS A 180 2.72 5.61 0.49
C LYS A 180 2.65 4.09 0.71
N GLY A 181 2.75 3.26 -0.32
CA GLY A 181 2.80 1.81 -0.09
C GLY A 181 2.88 0.93 -1.34
N TYR A 182 3.12 -0.37 -1.11
CA TYR A 182 3.37 -1.33 -2.18
C TYR A 182 3.00 -2.77 -1.84
N ASP A 183 2.64 -3.54 -2.87
CA ASP A 183 2.40 -4.98 -2.74
C ASP A 183 3.70 -5.76 -2.54
N VAL A 184 3.67 -6.76 -1.65
CA VAL A 184 4.74 -7.74 -1.46
C VAL A 184 4.36 -9.10 -2.04
N ASP A 185 5.35 -9.84 -2.54
CA ASP A 185 5.20 -11.23 -2.93
C ASP A 185 5.09 -12.17 -1.71
N ASN A 186 4.92 -13.46 -1.99
CA ASN A 186 4.86 -14.51 -0.97
C ASN A 186 6.16 -14.67 -0.17
N SER A 187 7.25 -13.95 -0.51
CA SER A 187 8.49 -13.86 0.27
C SER A 187 8.59 -12.59 1.13
N GLY A 188 7.64 -11.65 1.02
CA GLY A 188 7.64 -10.40 1.77
C GLY A 188 8.59 -9.37 1.16
N THR A 189 9.17 -9.75 0.02
CA THR A 189 9.89 -8.89 -0.90
C THR A 189 8.85 -8.11 -1.69
N PRO A 190 9.12 -6.86 -2.07
CA PRO A 190 8.31 -6.15 -3.04
C PRO A 190 7.93 -7.06 -4.23
N ALA A 191 6.65 -7.08 -4.61
CA ALA A 191 6.13 -7.93 -5.70
C ALA A 191 6.77 -7.60 -7.06
N PHE A 192 7.36 -6.41 -7.14
CA PHE A 192 8.23 -5.93 -8.20
C PHE A 192 9.70 -5.99 -7.75
N ARG A 193 10.61 -6.30 -8.66
CA ARG A 193 12.03 -6.44 -8.35
C ARG A 193 12.86 -5.51 -9.23
N ASP A 194 14.02 -5.11 -8.74
CA ASP A 194 15.01 -4.44 -9.59
C ASP A 194 15.32 -5.35 -10.80
N GLY A 195 15.26 -4.79 -12.00
CA GLY A 195 15.51 -5.51 -13.24
C GLY A 195 16.98 -5.41 -13.66
N ASN A 196 17.60 -6.54 -14.03
CA ASN A 196 18.91 -6.60 -14.66
C ASN A 196 18.81 -7.46 -15.94
N ASN A 197 19.03 -6.88 -17.12
CA ASN A 197 19.16 -7.61 -18.38
C ASN A 197 20.18 -6.92 -19.31
N GLY A 198 21.42 -7.39 -19.36
CA GLY A 198 22.51 -6.72 -20.09
C GLY A 198 22.98 -5.43 -19.41
N ASN A 199 23.06 -4.31 -20.15
CA ASN A 199 23.52 -2.99 -19.66
C ASN A 199 22.41 -2.16 -18.97
N ASN A 200 21.33 -2.82 -18.55
CA ASN A 200 20.05 -2.19 -18.19
C ASN A 200 19.80 -2.32 -16.68
N ASN A 201 19.85 -1.21 -15.94
CA ASN A 201 19.67 -1.18 -14.48
C ASN A 201 18.68 -0.08 -14.07
N TRP A 202 17.75 -0.45 -13.20
CA TRP A 202 16.78 0.45 -12.56
C TRP A 202 16.87 0.24 -11.06
N ASN A 203 16.52 1.27 -10.28
CA ASN A 203 16.46 1.12 -8.82
C ASN A 203 15.10 1.55 -8.30
N ILE A 204 14.49 0.70 -7.48
CA ILE A 204 13.30 1.08 -6.73
C ILE A 204 13.71 1.49 -5.32
N LYS A 205 13.28 2.69 -4.93
CA LYS A 205 13.43 3.21 -3.56
C LYS A 205 12.08 3.25 -2.89
N TYR A 206 12.08 2.95 -1.61
CA TYR A 206 10.90 3.07 -0.75
C TYR A 206 11.14 4.23 0.20
N ALA A 207 10.18 5.15 0.29
CA ALA A 207 10.18 6.15 1.34
C ALA A 207 10.08 5.45 2.70
N SER A 208 10.65 6.05 3.74
CA SER A 208 10.67 5.50 5.10
C SER A 208 9.27 5.27 5.71
N GLY A 209 8.23 5.87 5.13
CA GLY A 209 6.83 5.69 5.53
C GLY A 209 5.99 4.82 4.59
N ALA A 210 6.57 4.17 3.57
CA ALA A 210 5.80 3.35 2.65
C ALA A 210 5.38 2.01 3.29
N GLU A 211 4.09 1.71 3.26
CA GLU A 211 3.49 0.52 3.88
C GLU A 211 3.58 -0.71 2.96
N LYS A 212 3.97 -1.87 3.53
CA LYS A 212 3.98 -3.17 2.85
C LYS A 212 2.59 -3.79 2.89
N ARG A 213 2.04 -4.14 1.74
CA ARG A 213 0.72 -4.76 1.64
C ARG A 213 0.84 -6.19 1.14
N ASN A 214 0.39 -7.14 1.95
CA ASN A 214 0.24 -8.52 1.51
C ASN A 214 -1.18 -8.67 0.93
N PRO A 215 -1.37 -9.02 -0.36
CA PRO A 215 -2.69 -9.01 -1.01
C PRO A 215 -3.68 -10.09 -0.52
N ASN A 216 -3.52 -10.65 0.67
CA ASN A 216 -4.07 -11.96 1.01
C ASN A 216 -5.23 -11.91 2.03
N ALA A 217 -6.44 -11.63 1.54
CA ALA A 217 -7.70 -11.98 2.22
C ALA A 217 -8.36 -13.20 1.54
N CYS A 218 -8.03 -14.42 1.96
CA CYS A 218 -8.28 -15.63 1.18
C CYS A 218 -8.85 -16.79 2.01
N PHE A 219 -9.57 -17.67 1.33
CA PHE A 219 -10.01 -18.97 1.84
C PHE A 219 -8.97 -20.05 1.55
N LEU A 220 -8.75 -20.97 2.47
CA LEU A 220 -7.97 -22.18 2.18
C LEU A 220 -8.84 -23.25 1.51
N SER A 221 -8.20 -24.21 0.81
CA SER A 221 -8.87 -25.40 0.26
C SER A 221 -9.80 -26.05 1.30
N GLY A 222 -10.98 -26.47 0.84
CA GLY A 222 -11.99 -27.10 1.67
C GLY A 222 -12.90 -26.14 2.43
N SER A 223 -12.67 -24.82 2.37
CA SER A 223 -13.65 -23.82 2.84
C SER A 223 -14.93 -23.95 2.02
N ALA A 224 -16.09 -24.05 2.66
CA ALA A 224 -17.36 -24.35 2.02
C ALA A 224 -18.20 -23.08 1.87
N ILE A 225 -18.33 -22.60 0.64
CA ILE A 225 -19.08 -21.39 0.29
C ILE A 225 -20.55 -21.74 0.06
N ARG A 226 -21.46 -21.00 0.70
CA ARG A 226 -22.90 -21.21 0.54
C ARG A 226 -23.36 -20.80 -0.86
N THR A 227 -23.96 -21.73 -1.59
CA THR A 227 -24.73 -21.51 -2.82
C THR A 227 -26.22 -21.77 -2.56
N PRO A 228 -27.13 -21.40 -3.47
CA PRO A 228 -28.55 -21.71 -3.36
C PRO A 228 -28.85 -23.22 -3.25
N GLU A 229 -28.00 -24.07 -3.84
CA GLU A 229 -28.14 -25.53 -3.89
C GLU A 229 -27.45 -26.24 -2.72
N GLY A 230 -26.61 -25.55 -1.95
CA GLY A 230 -25.88 -26.12 -0.82
C GLY A 230 -24.51 -25.49 -0.62
N ASP A 231 -23.71 -26.05 0.29
CA ASP A 231 -22.34 -25.59 0.48
C ASP A 231 -21.41 -26.27 -0.54
N VAL A 232 -20.61 -25.47 -1.25
CA VAL A 232 -19.66 -25.92 -2.27
C VAL A 232 -18.24 -25.54 -1.84
N ALA A 233 -17.30 -26.47 -1.92
CA ALA A 233 -15.89 -26.20 -1.59
C ALA A 233 -15.33 -25.10 -2.50
N VAL A 234 -14.58 -24.15 -1.92
CA VAL A 234 -14.11 -22.94 -2.59
C VAL A 234 -13.27 -23.24 -3.83
N GLU A 235 -12.50 -24.32 -3.82
CA GLU A 235 -11.71 -24.79 -4.97
C GLU A 235 -12.56 -25.28 -6.16
N ASN A 236 -13.85 -25.54 -5.94
CA ASN A 236 -14.79 -26.00 -6.96
C ASN A 236 -15.72 -24.89 -7.46
N ILE A 237 -15.73 -23.73 -6.82
CA ILE A 237 -16.50 -22.56 -7.26
C ILE A 237 -15.93 -22.06 -8.59
N LYS A 238 -16.82 -21.77 -9.54
CA LYS A 238 -16.49 -21.28 -10.88
C LYS A 238 -17.17 -19.94 -11.16
N ILE A 239 -16.60 -19.21 -12.11
CA ILE A 239 -17.25 -18.01 -12.65
C ILE A 239 -18.61 -18.39 -13.22
N GLY A 240 -19.63 -17.63 -12.86
CA GLY A 240 -21.01 -17.86 -13.22
C GLY A 240 -21.81 -18.68 -12.21
N ASP A 241 -21.16 -19.37 -11.27
CA ASP A 241 -21.86 -20.00 -10.15
C ASP A 241 -22.52 -18.92 -9.28
N GLU A 242 -23.62 -19.24 -8.62
CA GLU A 242 -24.27 -18.33 -7.69
C GLU A 242 -23.83 -18.60 -6.25
N VAL A 243 -23.49 -17.55 -5.51
CA VAL A 243 -23.22 -17.61 -4.07
C VAL A 243 -24.27 -16.83 -3.31
N VAL A 244 -24.60 -17.31 -2.12
CA VAL A 244 -25.53 -16.62 -1.22
C VAL A 244 -24.79 -15.47 -0.55
N THR A 245 -25.29 -14.27 -0.83
CA THR A 245 -24.84 -13.01 -0.24
C THR A 245 -25.84 -12.53 0.81
N PHE A 246 -25.35 -11.81 1.82
CA PHE A 246 -26.16 -11.19 2.85
C PHE A 246 -26.15 -9.66 2.72
N ASP A 247 -27.30 -9.08 2.37
CA ASP A 247 -27.54 -7.65 2.46
C ASP A 247 -27.92 -7.29 3.89
N TRP A 248 -26.91 -6.94 4.67
CA TRP A 248 -27.06 -6.60 6.08
C TRP A 248 -27.84 -5.29 6.32
N LYS A 249 -27.93 -4.39 5.33
CA LYS A 249 -28.67 -3.13 5.47
C LYS A 249 -30.18 -3.38 5.40
N ASN A 250 -30.59 -4.31 4.53
CA ASN A 250 -31.98 -4.71 4.36
C ASN A 250 -32.34 -6.01 5.09
N ASN A 251 -31.38 -6.63 5.76
CA ASN A 251 -31.48 -7.91 6.45
C ASN A 251 -32.06 -9.04 5.57
N ARG A 252 -31.48 -9.22 4.37
CA ARG A 252 -31.95 -10.20 3.38
C ARG A 252 -30.80 -10.98 2.76
N TYR A 253 -31.07 -12.24 2.44
CA TYR A 253 -30.18 -13.05 1.62
C TYR A 253 -30.57 -12.96 0.14
N ALA A 254 -29.57 -12.96 -0.73
CA ALA A 254 -29.74 -12.95 -2.17
C ALA A 254 -28.64 -13.79 -2.85
N ALA A 255 -29.01 -14.53 -3.90
CA ALA A 255 -28.03 -15.16 -4.77
C ALA A 255 -27.37 -14.09 -5.66
N LYS A 256 -26.04 -14.11 -5.76
CA LYS A 256 -25.31 -13.28 -6.73
C LYS A 256 -24.32 -14.14 -7.50
N PRO A 257 -24.12 -13.88 -8.80
CA PRO A 257 -23.14 -14.60 -9.59
C PRO A 257 -21.72 -14.26 -9.13
N VAL A 258 -20.88 -15.28 -9.11
CA VAL A 258 -19.43 -15.17 -9.00
C VAL A 258 -18.90 -14.63 -10.32
N VAL A 259 -18.28 -13.45 -10.27
CA VAL A 259 -17.71 -12.80 -11.46
C VAL A 259 -16.23 -13.13 -11.63
N TRP A 260 -15.56 -13.54 -10.55
CA TRP A 260 -14.16 -13.92 -10.59
C TRP A 260 -13.80 -14.91 -9.47
N VAL A 261 -12.86 -15.80 -9.78
CA VAL A 261 -12.24 -16.73 -8.84
C VAL A 261 -10.74 -16.73 -9.08
N GLY A 262 -9.97 -16.56 -8.00
CA GLY A 262 -8.51 -16.58 -8.04
C GLY A 262 -7.95 -17.72 -7.21
N LYS A 263 -6.88 -18.36 -7.70
CA LYS A 263 -6.10 -19.37 -6.98
C LYS A 263 -4.64 -18.95 -6.89
N ALA A 264 -4.05 -19.09 -5.70
CA ALA A 264 -2.61 -18.96 -5.50
C ALA A 264 -2.12 -19.93 -4.41
N ARG A 265 -0.81 -19.96 -4.20
CA ARG A 265 -0.17 -20.84 -3.21
C ARG A 265 0.70 -20.04 -2.26
N ALA A 266 0.55 -20.27 -0.97
CA ALA A 266 1.34 -19.64 0.09
C ALA A 266 2.34 -20.63 0.69
N THR A 267 3.46 -20.09 1.17
CA THR A 267 4.47 -20.80 1.95
C THR A 267 4.83 -19.93 3.15
N VAL A 268 4.82 -20.53 4.33
CA VAL A 268 5.08 -19.85 5.60
C VAL A 268 6.55 -19.42 5.71
N ARG A 269 6.77 -18.29 6.36
CA ARG A 269 8.08 -17.73 6.72
C ARG A 269 8.23 -17.64 8.24
N PRO A 270 8.71 -18.70 8.91
CA PRO A 270 8.72 -18.77 10.38
C PRO A 270 9.60 -17.74 11.09
N ALA A 271 10.47 -17.03 10.35
CA ALA A 271 11.34 -15.99 10.89
C ALA A 271 10.62 -14.63 11.11
N LEU A 272 9.42 -14.46 10.55
CA LEU A 272 8.60 -13.27 10.75
C LEU A 272 7.64 -13.46 11.93
N HIS A 273 6.99 -12.37 12.34
CA HIS A 273 5.89 -12.42 13.27
C HIS A 273 4.73 -13.26 12.72
N ASP A 274 3.95 -13.93 13.57
CA ASP A 274 2.92 -14.90 13.13
C ASP A 274 1.91 -14.29 12.14
N ASP A 275 1.55 -13.01 12.34
CA ASP A 275 0.63 -12.25 11.49
C ASP A 275 1.23 -11.85 10.12
N GLU A 276 2.55 -11.94 9.96
CA GLU A 276 3.31 -11.63 8.74
C GLU A 276 3.97 -12.87 8.11
N ALA A 277 4.08 -13.95 8.88
CA ALA A 277 4.71 -15.21 8.51
C ALA A 277 3.89 -16.00 7.49
N GLY A 278 2.62 -15.64 7.28
CA GLY A 278 1.73 -16.32 6.34
C GLY A 278 1.16 -17.62 6.90
N TYR A 279 1.11 -17.78 8.23
CA TYR A 279 0.31 -18.85 8.83
C TYR A 279 -1.17 -18.59 8.57
N PRO A 280 -1.96 -19.62 8.22
CA PRO A 280 -3.41 -19.46 8.18
C PRO A 280 -3.94 -19.31 9.60
N VAL A 281 -5.03 -18.56 9.75
CA VAL A 281 -5.80 -18.49 10.98
C VAL A 281 -6.86 -19.57 10.93
N ARG A 282 -6.86 -20.44 11.95
CA ARG A 282 -7.92 -21.40 12.21
C ARG A 282 -8.91 -20.79 13.17
N VAL A 283 -10.17 -20.76 12.76
CA VAL A 283 -11.32 -20.44 13.61
C VAL A 283 -12.01 -21.77 13.87
N LEU A 284 -11.97 -22.24 15.12
CA LEU A 284 -12.57 -23.53 15.47
C LEU A 284 -14.08 -23.51 15.26
N LYS A 285 -14.65 -24.69 15.03
CA LYS A 285 -16.09 -24.89 15.13
C LYS A 285 -16.65 -24.27 16.42
N ASP A 286 -17.81 -23.62 16.33
CA ASP A 286 -18.53 -23.00 17.45
C ASP A 286 -17.82 -21.80 18.12
N ALA A 287 -16.67 -21.36 17.58
CA ALA A 287 -15.83 -20.31 18.17
C ALA A 287 -16.52 -18.94 18.27
N VAL A 288 -17.38 -18.59 17.31
CA VAL A 288 -18.06 -17.29 17.26
C VAL A 288 -19.40 -17.34 17.98
N SER A 289 -20.20 -18.35 17.69
CA SER A 289 -21.44 -18.69 18.39
C SER A 289 -21.75 -20.18 18.18
N ASP A 290 -22.76 -20.71 18.84
CA ASP A 290 -23.16 -22.10 18.66
C ASP A 290 -23.50 -22.34 17.17
N GLY A 291 -22.83 -23.31 16.55
CA GLY A 291 -22.92 -23.60 15.12
C GLY A 291 -22.19 -22.64 14.18
N VAL A 292 -21.39 -21.69 14.69
CA VAL A 292 -20.69 -20.67 13.88
C VAL A 292 -19.22 -20.54 14.28
N PRO A 293 -18.27 -20.86 13.37
CA PRO A 293 -18.51 -21.64 12.15
C PRO A 293 -19.02 -23.05 12.49
N TYR A 294 -19.72 -23.73 11.57
CA TYR A 294 -20.28 -25.07 11.85
C TYR A 294 -19.22 -26.19 11.77
N LYS A 295 -18.03 -25.84 11.28
CA LYS A 295 -16.81 -26.63 11.26
C LYS A 295 -15.60 -25.70 11.43
N ASP A 296 -14.42 -26.26 11.61
CA ASP A 296 -13.19 -25.47 11.57
C ASP A 296 -13.03 -24.76 10.22
N MET A 297 -12.84 -23.44 10.29
CA MET A 297 -12.62 -22.57 9.15
C MET A 297 -11.13 -22.19 9.09
N LEU A 298 -10.57 -22.18 7.88
CA LEU A 298 -9.17 -21.80 7.63
C LEU A 298 -9.12 -20.65 6.62
N ILE A 299 -8.61 -19.51 7.08
CA ILE A 299 -8.51 -18.26 6.31
C ILE A 299 -7.18 -17.57 6.55
N THR A 300 -6.79 -16.65 5.67
CA THR A 300 -5.58 -15.85 5.89
C THR A 300 -5.80 -14.74 6.91
N ALA A 301 -4.71 -14.22 7.49
CA ALA A 301 -4.73 -13.26 8.59
C ALA A 301 -5.51 -11.96 8.31
N GLU A 302 -5.49 -11.47 7.07
CA GLU A 302 -6.17 -10.23 6.68
C GLU A 302 -7.61 -10.48 6.16
N HIS A 303 -8.08 -11.73 6.10
CA HIS A 303 -9.44 -12.03 5.67
C HIS A 303 -10.44 -11.54 6.71
N CYS A 304 -11.45 -10.79 6.26
CA CYS A 304 -12.41 -10.16 7.14
C CYS A 304 -13.63 -11.03 7.43
N LEU A 305 -13.94 -11.13 8.71
CA LEU A 305 -15.20 -11.68 9.21
C LEU A 305 -16.20 -10.54 9.44
N PHE A 306 -17.48 -10.82 9.23
CA PHE A 306 -18.53 -9.81 9.33
C PHE A 306 -19.19 -9.81 10.70
N PHE A 307 -19.09 -8.68 11.41
CA PHE A 307 -19.67 -8.48 12.73
C PHE A 307 -20.41 -7.14 12.81
N LYS A 308 -21.69 -7.17 13.19
CA LYS A 308 -22.49 -5.98 13.51
C LYS A 308 -22.38 -4.86 12.45
N GLY A 309 -22.45 -5.21 11.17
CA GLY A 309 -22.38 -4.24 10.06
C GLY A 309 -20.97 -3.84 9.64
N LYS A 310 -19.93 -4.53 10.12
CA LYS A 310 -18.52 -4.19 9.87
C LYS A 310 -17.71 -5.42 9.49
N PHE A 311 -16.70 -5.21 8.65
CA PHE A 311 -15.67 -6.20 8.35
C PHE A 311 -14.50 -6.03 9.31
N VAL A 312 -14.09 -7.13 9.96
CA VAL A 312 -12.99 -7.15 10.94
C VAL A 312 -11.96 -8.20 10.50
N PRO A 313 -10.68 -7.82 10.29
CA PRO A 313 -9.62 -8.78 9.95
C PRO A 313 -9.50 -9.85 11.04
N VAL A 314 -9.49 -11.12 10.65
CA VAL A 314 -9.47 -12.23 11.61
C VAL A 314 -8.23 -12.22 12.51
N ARG A 315 -7.08 -11.70 12.05
CA ARG A 315 -5.89 -11.55 12.91
C ARG A 315 -6.16 -10.77 14.19
N MET A 316 -7.10 -9.82 14.15
CA MET A 316 -7.42 -8.99 15.31
C MET A 316 -8.27 -9.71 16.35
N LEU A 317 -8.76 -10.91 16.01
CA LEU A 317 -9.62 -11.76 16.83
C LEU A 317 -8.90 -13.02 17.33
N VAL A 318 -7.60 -13.16 17.04
CA VAL A 318 -6.78 -14.32 17.43
C VAL A 318 -6.57 -14.34 18.95
N ASN A 319 -7.33 -15.15 19.67
CA ASN A 319 -7.21 -15.30 21.13
C ASN A 319 -6.20 -16.38 21.56
N GLY A 320 -5.65 -17.14 20.60
CA GLY A 320 -4.66 -18.20 20.87
C GLY A 320 -5.27 -19.50 21.40
N ALA A 321 -6.60 -19.59 21.52
CA ALA A 321 -7.31 -20.75 22.03
C ALA A 321 -8.31 -21.30 20.99
N SER A 322 -9.44 -20.61 20.78
CA SER A 322 -10.46 -20.98 19.79
C SER A 322 -10.26 -20.34 18.42
N ILE A 323 -9.45 -19.28 18.35
CA ILE A 323 -9.01 -18.63 17.12
C ILE A 323 -7.50 -18.44 17.20
N PHE A 324 -6.74 -19.12 16.34
CA PHE A 324 -5.27 -19.15 16.43
C PHE A 324 -4.59 -19.31 15.07
N TYR A 325 -3.34 -18.88 14.98
CA TYR A 325 -2.47 -19.18 13.84
C TYR A 325 -2.10 -20.66 13.84
N ASP A 326 -2.52 -21.40 12.81
CA ASP A 326 -2.25 -22.83 12.72
C ASP A 326 -0.83 -23.09 12.21
N LYS A 327 0.10 -23.21 13.16
CA LYS A 327 1.53 -23.45 12.88
C LYS A 327 1.84 -24.85 12.34
N SER A 328 0.86 -25.76 12.32
CA SER A 328 1.04 -27.07 11.70
C SER A 328 0.99 -27.00 10.16
N ILE A 329 0.40 -25.93 9.61
CA ILE A 329 0.28 -25.72 8.17
C ILE A 329 1.40 -24.77 7.71
N THR A 330 2.35 -25.29 6.93
CA THR A 330 3.51 -24.53 6.45
C THR A 330 3.44 -24.16 4.96
N SER A 331 2.49 -24.72 4.22
CA SER A 331 2.17 -24.33 2.84
C SER A 331 0.74 -24.76 2.50
N TYR A 332 0.01 -23.93 1.74
CA TYR A 332 -1.38 -24.18 1.39
C TYR A 332 -1.76 -23.49 0.08
N ASP A 333 -2.75 -24.05 -0.61
CA ASP A 333 -3.44 -23.38 -1.71
C ASP A 333 -4.55 -22.50 -1.13
N TYR A 334 -4.74 -21.32 -1.70
CA TYR A 334 -5.75 -20.37 -1.27
C TYR A 334 -6.51 -19.77 -2.45
N TYR A 335 -7.73 -19.34 -2.15
CA TYR A 335 -8.75 -19.01 -3.12
C TYR A 335 -9.46 -17.70 -2.76
N HIS A 336 -9.88 -16.99 -3.79
CA HIS A 336 -10.73 -15.82 -3.70
C HIS A 336 -12.00 -16.05 -4.49
N VAL A 337 -13.13 -15.57 -3.96
CA VAL A 337 -14.42 -15.56 -4.64
C VAL A 337 -14.90 -14.12 -4.69
N GLU A 338 -15.13 -13.62 -5.88
CA GLU A 338 -15.59 -12.26 -6.10
C GLU A 338 -16.99 -12.24 -6.71
N THR A 339 -17.82 -11.35 -6.21
CA THR A 339 -19.13 -10.99 -6.78
C THR A 339 -19.06 -9.61 -7.42
N GLU A 340 -20.02 -9.28 -8.29
CA GLU A 340 -20.04 -8.00 -9.03
C GLU A 340 -19.82 -6.79 -8.11
N GLN A 341 -20.43 -6.76 -6.93
CA GLN A 341 -20.12 -5.81 -5.86
C GLN A 341 -19.47 -6.55 -4.70
N HIS A 342 -18.57 -5.90 -3.97
CA HIS A 342 -18.05 -6.47 -2.73
C HIS A 342 -19.22 -6.76 -1.78
N SER A 343 -19.36 -8.01 -1.36
CA SER A 343 -20.55 -8.50 -0.68
C SER A 343 -20.16 -9.24 0.60
N VAL A 344 -21.10 -9.33 1.55
CA VAL A 344 -20.99 -10.29 2.64
C VAL A 344 -21.44 -11.64 2.10
N ILE A 345 -20.59 -12.66 2.17
CA ILE A 345 -20.90 -14.04 1.77
C ILE A 345 -20.91 -14.96 2.98
N THR A 346 -21.37 -16.20 2.82
CA THR A 346 -21.32 -17.21 3.88
C THR A 346 -20.31 -18.30 3.52
N ALA A 347 -19.33 -18.52 4.39
CA ALA A 347 -18.31 -19.55 4.27
C ALA A 347 -18.21 -20.33 5.59
N ASP A 348 -18.30 -21.66 5.54
CA ASP A 348 -18.29 -22.55 6.73
C ASP A 348 -19.33 -22.17 7.80
N GLY A 349 -20.43 -21.53 7.38
CA GLY A 349 -21.49 -21.01 8.25
C GLY A 349 -21.21 -19.63 8.85
N MET A 350 -20.02 -19.07 8.62
CA MET A 350 -19.63 -17.73 9.05
C MET A 350 -19.91 -16.69 7.97
N LEU A 351 -20.37 -15.50 8.37
CA LEU A 351 -20.47 -14.36 7.45
C LEU A 351 -19.08 -13.73 7.27
N THR A 352 -18.65 -13.61 6.04
CA THR A 352 -17.30 -13.12 5.66
C THR A 352 -17.39 -12.15 4.51
N GLU A 353 -16.26 -11.53 4.18
CA GLU A 353 -16.14 -10.75 2.95
C GLU A 353 -16.05 -11.65 1.70
N SER A 354 -16.59 -11.17 0.58
CA SER A 354 -16.14 -11.62 -0.74
C SER A 354 -14.81 -10.92 -1.07
N TYR A 355 -14.17 -11.29 -2.17
CA TYR A 355 -12.98 -10.55 -2.61
C TYR A 355 -13.34 -9.12 -3.05
N LEU A 356 -12.56 -8.15 -2.60
CA LEU A 356 -12.58 -6.76 -3.06
C LEU A 356 -11.34 -6.54 -3.95
N ASP A 357 -11.54 -6.34 -5.25
CA ASP A 357 -10.44 -6.05 -6.17
C ASP A 357 -9.90 -4.64 -5.96
N THR A 358 -8.94 -4.53 -5.05
CA THR A 358 -8.18 -3.31 -4.80
C THR A 358 -6.95 -3.16 -5.72
N GLY A 359 -6.93 -3.86 -6.86
CA GLY A 359 -5.83 -3.83 -7.83
C GLY A 359 -4.87 -5.02 -7.76
N ASN A 360 -5.16 -6.01 -6.91
CA ASN A 360 -4.29 -7.17 -6.67
C ASN A 360 -4.67 -8.44 -7.46
N ARG A 361 -5.66 -8.39 -8.36
CA ARG A 361 -6.08 -9.57 -9.17
C ARG A 361 -4.94 -10.21 -9.98
N SER A 362 -3.89 -9.46 -10.34
CA SER A 362 -2.77 -9.92 -11.18
C SER A 362 -1.83 -10.92 -10.49
N SER A 363 -1.89 -11.08 -9.15
CA SER A 363 -1.10 -12.07 -8.42
C SER A 363 -1.68 -13.50 -8.42
N PHE A 364 -2.80 -13.74 -9.12
CA PHE A 364 -3.60 -14.97 -9.04
C PHE A 364 -3.72 -15.72 -10.37
N ARG A 365 -3.86 -17.05 -10.30
CA ARG A 365 -4.21 -17.90 -11.45
C ARG A 365 -5.73 -18.11 -11.51
N GLN A 366 -6.34 -17.98 -12.69
CA GLN A 366 -7.78 -18.22 -12.93
C GLN A 366 -7.97 -19.46 -13.83
N GLU A 367 -8.90 -20.35 -13.48
CA GLU A 367 -9.31 -21.48 -14.32
C GLU A 367 -10.71 -21.23 -14.93
N GLY A 368 -10.84 -21.20 -16.27
CA GLY A 368 -12.14 -21.07 -16.96
C GLY A 368 -12.14 -20.23 -18.26
N ARG A 369 -13.23 -20.32 -19.05
CA ARG A 369 -13.44 -19.56 -20.31
C ARG A 369 -13.66 -18.07 -19.98
N VAL A 370 -12.83 -17.22 -20.56
CA VAL A 370 -12.70 -15.78 -20.25
C VAL A 370 -14.02 -15.01 -20.46
N VAL A 371 -14.62 -14.52 -19.37
CA VAL A 371 -15.48 -13.34 -19.35
C VAL A 371 -14.89 -12.40 -18.31
N ALA A 372 -14.11 -11.41 -18.77
CA ALA A 372 -13.57 -10.37 -17.90
C ALA A 372 -14.64 -9.28 -17.73
N LEU A 373 -15.34 -9.28 -16.59
CA LEU A 373 -16.12 -8.13 -16.16
C LEU A 373 -15.16 -7.12 -15.52
N HIS A 374 -14.78 -6.13 -16.32
CA HIS A 374 -13.87 -5.04 -15.98
C HIS A 374 -14.46 -4.19 -14.84
N GLY A 375 -13.72 -4.06 -13.73
CA GLY A 375 -13.97 -3.07 -12.69
C GLY A 375 -12.68 -2.30 -12.43
N THR A 376 -12.78 -0.99 -12.25
CA THR A 376 -11.69 -0.13 -11.75
C THR A 376 -11.23 -0.62 -10.38
N ALA A 377 -9.94 -0.45 -10.04
CA ALA A 377 -9.44 -0.75 -8.69
C ALA A 377 -10.32 -0.08 -7.62
N ARG A 378 -10.86 -0.91 -6.72
CA ARG A 378 -11.83 -0.51 -5.71
C ARG A 378 -11.14 -0.04 -4.44
N THR A 379 -11.82 0.80 -3.67
CA THR A 379 -11.34 1.19 -2.33
C THR A 379 -12.32 0.76 -1.25
N TRP A 380 -11.80 0.53 -0.04
CA TRP A 380 -12.61 0.16 1.10
C TRP A 380 -13.64 1.24 1.47
N GLU A 381 -13.30 2.50 1.25
CA GLU A 381 -14.15 3.65 1.57
C GLU A 381 -15.36 3.77 0.65
N LYS A 382 -15.24 3.34 -0.61
CA LYS A 382 -16.27 3.56 -1.64
C LYS A 382 -17.02 2.31 -2.04
N ASP A 383 -16.32 1.18 -2.11
CA ASP A 383 -16.81 0.01 -2.83
C ASP A 383 -17.05 -1.19 -1.92
N ALA A 384 -16.72 -1.09 -0.62
CA ALA A 384 -16.86 -2.21 0.28
C ALA A 384 -18.33 -2.52 0.63
N GLY A 385 -18.68 -3.82 0.67
CA GLY A 385 -20.02 -4.27 1.06
C GLY A 385 -20.39 -3.90 2.49
N ALA A 386 -19.39 -3.68 3.35
CA ALA A 386 -19.49 -3.11 4.68
C ALA A 386 -18.18 -2.35 5.01
N PRO A 387 -18.20 -1.37 5.92
CA PRO A 387 -16.98 -0.68 6.32
C PRO A 387 -15.98 -1.63 7.00
N LEU A 388 -14.70 -1.52 6.64
CA LEU A 388 -13.60 -2.10 7.41
C LEU A 388 -13.55 -1.43 8.79
N CYS A 389 -13.37 -2.23 9.85
CA CYS A 389 -13.28 -1.73 11.21
C CYS A 389 -12.07 -2.34 11.91
N VAL A 390 -11.06 -1.49 12.10
CA VAL A 390 -9.85 -1.76 12.90
C VAL A 390 -9.81 -0.90 14.17
N ASP A 391 -10.93 -0.27 14.52
CA ASP A 391 -11.07 0.54 15.73
C ASP A 391 -10.94 -0.34 16.98
N ARG A 392 -9.98 0.00 17.83
CA ARG A 392 -9.68 -0.77 19.04
C ARG A 392 -10.90 -0.98 19.92
N ALA A 393 -11.69 0.07 20.19
CA ALA A 393 -12.80 -0.05 21.14
C ALA A 393 -13.85 -1.06 20.66
N PHE A 394 -14.13 -1.06 19.35
CA PHE A 394 -15.01 -2.03 18.74
C PHE A 394 -14.41 -3.45 18.73
N VAL A 395 -13.17 -3.60 18.25
CA VAL A 395 -12.56 -4.92 18.05
C VAL A 395 -12.17 -5.59 19.36
N GLU A 396 -11.69 -4.83 20.36
CA GLU A 396 -11.39 -5.34 21.69
C GLU A 396 -12.65 -5.91 22.35
N THR A 397 -13.81 -5.26 22.17
CA THR A 397 -15.08 -5.79 22.68
C THR A 397 -15.42 -7.15 22.05
N LEU A 398 -15.26 -7.29 20.73
CA LEU A 398 -15.50 -8.57 20.06
C LEU A 398 -14.50 -9.64 20.51
N PHE A 399 -13.22 -9.27 20.59
CA PHE A 399 -12.16 -10.15 21.08
C PHE A 399 -12.50 -10.72 22.46
N ARG A 400 -12.88 -9.87 23.43
CA ARG A 400 -13.25 -10.31 24.79
C ARG A 400 -14.46 -11.22 24.81
N MET A 401 -15.45 -10.98 23.93
CA MET A 401 -16.60 -11.86 23.80
C MET A 401 -16.22 -13.26 23.28
N LEU A 402 -15.28 -13.34 22.35
CA LEU A 402 -14.80 -14.61 21.77
C LEU A 402 -13.85 -15.34 22.73
N GLU A 403 -13.00 -14.61 23.44
CA GLU A 403 -12.15 -15.11 24.53
C GLU A 403 -13.01 -15.79 25.61
N TRP A 404 -14.09 -15.14 26.06
CA TRP A 404 -14.98 -15.72 27.08
C TRP A 404 -15.69 -17.01 26.64
N ARG A 405 -15.79 -17.26 25.33
CA ARG A 405 -16.39 -18.49 24.79
C ARG A 405 -15.41 -19.67 24.74
N GLU A 406 -14.10 -19.46 24.93
CA GLU A 406 -13.09 -20.50 24.68
C GLU A 406 -13.35 -21.81 25.45
N ASP A 407 -13.82 -21.71 26.70
CA ASP A 407 -14.16 -22.84 27.58
C ASP A 407 -15.33 -23.68 27.05
N SER A 408 -16.17 -23.10 26.19
CA SER A 408 -17.33 -23.75 25.59
C SER A 408 -17.02 -24.35 24.21
N VAL A 409 -15.82 -24.12 23.67
CA VAL A 409 -15.41 -24.55 22.33
C VAL A 409 -14.53 -25.79 22.44
N ALA A 410 -15.01 -26.89 21.88
CA ALA A 410 -14.25 -28.15 21.88
C ALA A 410 -12.99 -28.02 21.01
N GLY A 411 -11.86 -28.48 21.54
CA GLY A 411 -10.58 -28.41 20.83
C GLY A 411 -9.81 -27.10 20.99
N SER A 412 -10.31 -26.16 21.83
CA SER A 412 -9.57 -24.96 22.21
C SER A 412 -8.17 -25.31 22.73
N GLN A 413 -7.18 -24.58 22.24
CA GLN A 413 -5.81 -24.71 22.72
C GLN A 413 -5.64 -23.97 24.05
N THR A 414 -4.67 -24.39 24.84
CA THR A 414 -4.24 -23.58 25.98
C THR A 414 -3.55 -22.33 25.44
N SER A 415 -4.14 -21.16 25.66
CA SER A 415 -3.53 -19.90 25.26
C SER A 415 -2.15 -19.75 25.94
N ALA A 416 -1.16 -19.27 25.17
CA ALA A 416 0.19 -19.08 25.69
C ALA A 416 0.19 -18.02 26.80
N ASN A 417 1.07 -18.18 27.79
CA ASN A 417 1.25 -17.17 28.83
C ASN A 417 1.63 -15.83 28.20
N ALA A 418 1.01 -14.75 28.70
CA ALA A 418 1.34 -13.40 28.26
C ALA A 418 2.86 -13.14 28.41
N PRO A 419 3.50 -12.53 27.40
CA PRO A 419 4.93 -12.26 27.46
C PRO A 419 5.25 -11.35 28.64
N ALA A 420 6.42 -11.54 29.25
CA ALA A 420 6.89 -10.62 30.28
C ALA A 420 7.15 -9.24 29.65
N LEU A 421 6.61 -8.20 30.27
CA LEU A 421 6.71 -6.81 29.79
C LEU A 421 7.61 -5.97 30.69
N THR A 422 8.34 -5.02 30.10
CA THR A 422 9.10 -3.98 30.80
C THR A 422 8.70 -2.58 30.34
N GLN A 423 8.80 -1.61 31.23
CA GLN A 423 8.65 -0.18 30.90
C GLN A 423 10.00 0.50 30.62
N ASP A 424 11.10 -0.23 30.74
CA ASP A 424 12.43 0.31 30.49
C ASP A 424 12.77 0.26 28.99
N PRO A 425 12.95 1.41 28.32
CA PRO A 425 13.31 1.45 26.91
C PRO A 425 14.75 1.02 26.63
N ASP A 426 15.60 0.79 27.63
CA ASP A 426 17.07 0.68 27.44
C ASP A 426 17.63 1.83 26.57
N LEU A 427 17.09 3.04 26.73
CA LEU A 427 17.39 4.15 25.83
C LEU A 427 18.87 4.54 25.92
N HIS A 428 19.56 4.49 24.78
CA HIS A 428 20.96 4.88 24.65
C HIS A 428 21.23 5.52 23.29
N LEU A 429 22.40 6.14 23.14
CA LEU A 429 22.86 6.65 21.86
C LEU A 429 23.98 5.78 21.31
N VAL A 430 24.07 5.70 20.00
CA VAL A 430 25.22 5.13 19.27
C VAL A 430 25.80 6.21 18.37
N THR A 431 27.10 6.49 18.49
CA THR A 431 27.78 7.48 17.64
C THR A 431 28.07 6.92 16.24
N GLU A 432 28.55 7.78 15.34
CA GLU A 432 29.05 7.35 14.02
C GLU A 432 30.25 6.37 14.07
N THR A 433 30.87 6.22 15.24
CA THR A 433 31.99 5.29 15.51
C THR A 433 31.55 4.03 16.26
N ASP A 434 30.24 3.74 16.31
CA ASP A 434 29.63 2.62 17.05
C ASP A 434 29.84 2.67 18.57
N ALA A 435 30.24 3.83 19.12
CA ALA A 435 30.38 3.99 20.57
C ALA A 435 29.00 4.15 21.23
N VAL A 436 28.73 3.33 22.24
CA VAL A 436 27.49 3.38 23.02
C VAL A 436 27.59 4.41 24.13
N ILE A 437 26.68 5.38 24.14
CA ILE A 437 26.56 6.42 25.17
C ILE A 437 25.29 6.19 25.97
N ARG A 438 25.45 5.81 27.24
CA ARG A 438 24.36 5.64 28.20
C ARG A 438 23.94 7.01 28.79
N PRO A 439 22.67 7.16 29.20
CA PRO A 439 22.20 8.42 29.77
C PRO A 439 22.93 8.73 31.08
N MET A 440 23.50 9.92 31.22
CA MET A 440 24.10 10.38 32.47
C MET A 440 23.03 10.71 33.53
N ARG A 441 21.83 11.08 33.07
CA ARG A 441 20.73 11.52 33.90
C ARG A 441 19.40 11.16 33.25
N LYS A 442 18.49 10.65 34.07
CA LYS A 442 17.09 10.39 33.74
C LYS A 442 16.23 11.15 34.76
N ALA A 443 15.39 12.07 34.31
CA ALA A 443 14.51 12.86 35.17
C ALA A 443 13.12 13.03 34.52
N ALA A 444 12.10 12.39 35.10
CA ALA A 444 10.74 12.33 34.56
C ALA A 444 10.74 11.96 33.06
N HIS A 445 10.55 12.93 32.17
CA HIS A 445 10.51 12.78 30.71
C HIS A 445 11.84 13.11 30.02
N HIS A 446 12.88 13.51 30.73
CA HIS A 446 14.13 13.97 30.13
C HIS A 446 15.27 12.96 30.31
N TYR A 447 15.94 12.64 29.21
CA TYR A 447 17.17 11.86 29.18
C TYR A 447 18.32 12.75 28.70
N SER A 448 19.40 12.80 29.47
CA SER A 448 20.58 13.60 29.14
C SER A 448 21.79 12.71 28.87
N PHE A 449 22.54 13.03 27.82
CA PHE A 449 23.69 12.26 27.34
C PHE A 449 24.90 13.19 27.18
N MET A 450 26.09 12.75 27.61
CA MET A 450 27.33 13.46 27.32
C MET A 450 27.80 13.05 25.93
N LEU A 451 28.00 14.01 25.04
CA LEU A 451 28.54 13.75 23.72
C LEU A 451 30.02 14.16 23.66
N PRO A 452 30.91 13.29 23.15
CA PRO A 452 32.30 13.63 22.95
C PRO A 452 32.46 14.70 21.86
N PRO A 453 33.59 15.41 21.84
CA PRO A 453 33.87 16.36 20.77
C PRO A 453 33.92 15.68 19.41
N GLY A 454 33.44 16.39 18.38
CA GLY A 454 33.44 15.91 17.01
C GLY A 454 32.29 15.00 16.63
N THR A 455 31.37 14.67 17.54
CA THR A 455 30.15 13.90 17.19
C THR A 455 29.25 14.72 16.27
N GLN A 456 29.02 14.20 15.06
CA GLN A 456 28.22 14.88 14.03
C GLN A 456 26.80 14.32 13.93
N SER A 457 26.64 13.04 14.28
CA SER A 457 25.35 12.36 14.31
C SER A 457 25.32 11.31 15.40
N VAL A 458 24.12 11.05 15.92
CA VAL A 458 23.89 9.94 16.84
C VAL A 458 22.67 9.16 16.40
N ARG A 459 22.65 7.87 16.72
CA ARG A 459 21.46 7.03 16.61
C ARG A 459 20.81 6.91 17.98
N ILE A 460 19.53 7.23 18.07
CA ILE A 460 18.70 7.05 19.26
C ILE A 460 18.20 5.60 19.24
N VAL A 461 18.75 4.78 20.13
CA VAL A 461 18.47 3.34 20.17
C VAL A 461 17.67 3.00 21.43
N SER A 462 16.60 2.22 21.25
CA SER A 462 15.77 1.71 22.34
C SER A 462 15.26 0.31 22.04
N ARG A 463 14.76 -0.37 23.08
CA ARG A 463 13.85 -1.49 22.92
C ARG A 463 12.67 -1.09 22.03
N THR A 464 12.10 -2.09 21.37
CA THR A 464 10.93 -1.93 20.53
C THR A 464 9.90 -3.00 20.82
N SER A 465 8.64 -2.66 20.60
CA SER A 465 7.55 -3.62 20.56
C SER A 465 6.44 -3.10 19.67
N ARG A 466 5.64 -4.01 19.13
CA ARG A 466 4.46 -3.64 18.36
C ARG A 466 3.29 -3.44 19.32
N PRO A 467 2.50 -2.35 19.20
CA PRO A 467 1.29 -2.16 20.01
C PRO A 467 0.36 -3.38 19.99
N ALA A 468 0.24 -4.03 18.82
CA ALA A 468 -0.48 -5.30 18.64
C ALA A 468 0.03 -6.46 19.51
N ASP A 469 1.32 -6.51 19.85
CA ASP A 469 1.90 -7.60 20.63
C ASP A 469 1.81 -7.37 22.15
N VAL A 470 1.84 -6.12 22.59
CA VAL A 470 1.91 -5.76 24.02
C VAL A 470 0.58 -5.34 24.61
N THR A 471 -0.34 -4.85 23.78
CA THR A 471 -1.71 -4.52 24.20
C THR A 471 -2.66 -5.68 23.92
N GLY A 472 -2.49 -6.30 22.75
CA GLY A 472 -3.31 -7.41 22.27
C GLY A 472 -3.61 -7.30 20.77
N PRO A 473 -4.01 -8.41 20.14
CA PRO A 473 -4.19 -8.52 18.69
C PRO A 473 -5.30 -7.60 18.15
N PHE A 474 -6.23 -7.17 19.01
CA PHE A 474 -7.29 -6.20 18.71
C PHE A 474 -6.77 -4.76 18.46
N VAL A 475 -5.45 -4.55 18.46
CA VAL A 475 -4.80 -3.30 18.04
C VAL A 475 -4.17 -3.50 16.65
N ASP A 476 -4.51 -2.61 15.72
CA ASP A 476 -4.06 -2.72 14.32
C ASP A 476 -2.64 -2.17 14.07
N ASP A 477 -2.14 -1.32 14.97
CA ASP A 477 -0.81 -0.74 14.85
C ASP A 477 0.25 -1.82 15.08
N ARG A 478 0.86 -2.26 13.98
CA ARG A 478 1.92 -3.28 13.91
C ARG A 478 3.31 -2.68 13.78
N ARG A 479 3.45 -1.36 13.91
CA ARG A 479 4.77 -0.71 13.83
C ARG A 479 5.61 -1.10 15.03
N SER A 480 6.91 -1.28 14.81
CA SER A 480 7.87 -1.48 15.91
C SER A 480 8.15 -0.15 16.59
N MET A 481 7.49 0.11 17.71
CA MET A 481 7.54 1.41 18.38
C MET A 481 8.68 1.45 19.40
N GLY A 482 9.62 2.38 19.22
CA GLY A 482 10.70 2.66 20.15
C GLY A 482 10.27 3.64 21.23
N VAL A 483 10.66 4.91 21.09
CA VAL A 483 10.29 6.00 22.02
C VAL A 483 9.64 7.16 21.28
N ALA A 484 8.72 7.86 21.95
CA ALA A 484 8.07 9.05 21.43
C ALA A 484 8.84 10.30 21.85
N VAL A 485 9.57 10.91 20.93
CA VAL A 485 10.45 12.05 21.19
C VAL A 485 9.73 13.35 20.84
N ALA A 486 9.64 14.26 21.81
CA ALA A 486 9.09 15.60 21.60
C ALA A 486 10.20 16.60 21.31
N GLU A 487 10.85 17.12 22.34
CA GLU A 487 11.91 18.11 22.20
C GLU A 487 13.30 17.49 22.25
N ILE A 488 14.22 18.07 21.50
CA ILE A 488 15.62 17.67 21.44
C ILE A 488 16.46 18.94 21.55
N HIS A 489 17.26 19.02 22.63
CA HIS A 489 18.08 20.19 22.96
C HIS A 489 19.53 19.77 23.07
N LEU A 490 20.42 20.46 22.35
CA LEU A 490 21.86 20.29 22.47
C LEU A 490 22.48 21.49 23.19
N PHE A 491 23.11 21.24 24.33
CA PHE A 491 23.83 22.25 25.09
C PHE A 491 25.33 22.15 24.80
N CYS A 492 25.92 23.21 24.23
CA CYS A 492 27.34 23.26 23.87
C CYS A 492 27.91 24.66 24.13
N ALA A 493 29.11 24.76 24.73
CA ALA A 493 29.84 26.03 24.91
C ALA A 493 29.02 27.23 25.46
N LYS A 494 28.08 26.96 26.38
CA LYS A 494 27.11 27.90 27.01
C LYS A 494 25.89 28.31 26.14
N SER A 495 25.71 27.70 24.98
CA SER A 495 24.54 27.88 24.11
C SER A 495 23.64 26.65 24.15
N GLN A 496 22.34 26.87 23.95
CA GLN A 496 21.35 25.81 23.68
C GLN A 496 20.99 25.86 22.19
N HIS A 497 20.94 24.69 21.56
CA HIS A 497 20.53 24.50 20.17
C HIS A 497 19.35 23.53 20.11
N ASP A 498 18.25 23.98 19.50
CA ASP A 498 17.09 23.14 19.28
C ASP A 498 17.32 22.29 18.02
N ILE A 499 17.25 20.97 18.16
CA ILE A 499 17.39 20.04 17.02
C ILE A 499 15.98 19.63 16.59
N SER A 500 15.61 19.98 15.36
CA SER A 500 14.25 19.79 14.82
C SER A 500 14.17 18.82 13.64
N ALA A 501 15.27 18.12 13.33
CA ALA A 501 15.36 17.20 12.18
C ALA A 501 14.24 16.13 12.19
N HIS A 502 13.88 15.60 13.37
CA HIS A 502 12.79 14.63 13.53
C HIS A 502 11.40 15.19 13.23
N ARG A 503 11.22 16.52 13.25
CA ARG A 503 9.93 17.20 12.98
C ARG A 503 9.78 17.66 11.53
N GLN A 504 10.83 17.59 10.73
CA GLN A 504 10.78 18.01 9.32
C GLN A 504 9.88 17.09 8.48
N ALA A 505 9.41 17.57 7.33
CA ALA A 505 8.57 16.76 6.42
C ALA A 505 9.33 15.52 5.92
N VAL A 506 10.58 15.72 5.49
CA VAL A 506 11.54 14.63 5.22
C VAL A 506 12.35 14.40 6.50
N LYS A 507 12.19 13.22 7.09
CA LYS A 507 12.85 12.85 8.35
C LYS A 507 14.07 11.97 8.09
N PRO A 508 15.08 12.00 8.98
CA PRO A 508 16.18 11.03 8.95
C PRO A 508 15.69 9.59 9.11
N ALA A 509 16.57 8.62 8.86
CA ALA A 509 16.24 7.21 8.98
C ALA A 509 15.77 6.85 10.40
N GLY A 510 14.78 5.95 10.52
CA GLY A 510 14.29 5.43 11.80
C GLY A 510 13.24 6.28 12.52
N TRP A 511 12.78 7.39 11.94
CA TRP A 511 11.65 8.16 12.44
C TRP A 511 10.36 7.84 11.67
N TYR A 512 9.26 7.65 12.39
CA TYR A 512 7.95 7.48 11.75
C TYR A 512 7.38 8.80 11.21
N PRO A 513 6.56 8.75 10.15
CA PRO A 513 5.77 9.89 9.72
C PRO A 513 4.86 10.40 10.85
N SER A 514 4.71 11.72 10.95
CA SER A 514 3.82 12.36 11.92
C SER A 514 3.41 13.73 11.37
N GLU A 515 2.11 13.98 11.25
CA GLU A 515 1.54 15.30 10.96
C GLU A 515 0.96 15.90 12.23
N GLY A 516 1.44 17.07 12.64
CA GLY A 516 0.87 17.83 13.77
C GLY A 516 1.02 17.22 15.17
N ALA A 517 1.80 16.14 15.33
CA ALA A 517 1.95 15.47 16.62
C ALA A 517 2.90 16.21 17.58
N GLN A 518 2.59 16.18 18.88
CA GLN A 518 3.43 16.73 19.94
C GLN A 518 4.79 16.02 20.03
N CYS A 519 4.86 14.75 19.62
CA CYS A 519 6.05 13.91 19.55
C CYS A 519 6.09 13.10 18.24
N VAL A 520 7.28 12.61 17.91
CA VAL A 520 7.54 11.71 16.78
C VAL A 520 8.11 10.40 17.33
N TRP A 521 7.55 9.28 16.88
CA TRP A 521 7.99 7.96 17.32
C TRP A 521 9.22 7.50 16.53
N THR A 522 10.18 6.90 17.23
CA THR A 522 11.27 6.14 16.62
C THR A 522 10.83 4.70 16.33
N ASN A 523 11.48 4.06 15.36
CA ASN A 523 11.33 2.63 15.09
C ASN A 523 12.25 1.75 15.96
N GLY A 524 12.86 2.32 17.00
CA GLY A 524 13.89 1.70 17.84
C GLY A 524 15.32 2.07 17.50
N ASP A 525 15.57 2.64 16.31
CA ASP A 525 16.90 3.01 15.88
C ASP A 525 16.85 4.21 14.91
N ALA A 526 16.82 5.41 15.49
CA ALA A 526 16.58 6.65 14.75
C ALA A 526 17.80 7.55 14.64
N GLU A 527 18.14 7.97 13.43
CA GLU A 527 19.24 8.89 13.17
C GLU A 527 18.90 10.32 13.59
N LEU A 528 19.82 10.99 14.28
CA LEU A 528 19.70 12.37 14.71
C LEU A 528 20.97 13.14 14.29
N PRO A 529 20.92 13.87 13.17
CA PRO A 529 21.99 14.77 12.79
C PRO A 529 22.13 15.91 13.79
N LEU A 530 23.36 16.14 14.28
CA LEU A 530 23.70 17.24 15.19
C LEU A 530 24.39 18.40 14.47
N GLY A 531 24.79 18.22 13.21
CA GLY A 531 25.53 19.23 12.45
C GLY A 531 26.91 19.53 13.08
N ASP A 532 27.40 20.75 12.88
CA ASP A 532 28.77 21.11 13.26
C ASP A 532 28.89 21.67 14.69
N TYR A 533 27.86 21.55 15.53
CA TYR A 533 27.84 22.20 16.86
C TYR A 533 28.92 21.68 17.82
N LEU A 534 29.39 20.44 17.64
CA LEU A 534 30.42 19.80 18.48
C LEU A 534 31.82 19.79 17.83
N THR A 535 32.00 20.53 16.73
CA THR A 535 33.31 20.70 16.10
C THR A 535 34.23 21.58 16.97
N GLU A 536 35.53 21.60 16.64
CA GLU A 536 36.55 22.41 17.35
C GLU A 536 36.79 22.01 18.82
N GLY A 537 36.60 20.73 19.17
CA GLY A 537 36.92 20.22 20.52
C GLY A 537 35.84 20.49 21.58
N LYS A 538 34.65 20.94 21.18
CA LYS A 538 33.54 21.25 22.10
C LYS A 538 32.79 19.98 22.51
N MET A 539 32.63 19.76 23.81
CA MET A 539 31.72 18.73 24.36
C MET A 539 30.29 19.27 24.41
N GLY A 540 29.33 18.35 24.30
CA GLY A 540 27.90 18.67 24.34
C GLY A 540 27.13 17.84 25.37
N ILE A 541 26.01 18.39 25.85
CA ILE A 541 24.98 17.60 26.53
C ILE A 541 23.76 17.57 25.62
N LEU A 542 23.40 16.39 25.13
CA LEU A 542 22.15 16.19 24.40
C LEU A 542 21.04 15.82 25.38
N SER A 543 19.92 16.52 25.31
CA SER A 543 18.73 16.29 26.12
C SER A 543 17.55 15.91 25.23
N LEU A 544 16.97 14.75 25.49
CA LEU A 544 15.78 14.23 24.80
C LEU A 544 14.58 14.27 25.74
N GLN A 545 13.46 14.84 25.28
CA GLN A 545 12.18 14.75 25.97
C GLN A 545 11.35 13.58 25.41
N ILE A 546 11.13 12.56 26.23
CA ILE A 546 10.39 11.33 25.92
C ILE A 546 8.99 11.40 26.54
N LEU A 547 7.96 11.52 25.71
CA LEU A 547 6.57 11.62 26.16
C LEU A 547 5.93 10.25 26.39
N ALA A 548 6.35 9.24 25.63
CA ALA A 548 5.87 7.87 25.77
C ALA A 548 6.98 6.87 25.41
N ALA A 549 6.98 5.74 26.11
CA ALA A 549 7.88 4.62 25.90
C ALA A 549 7.19 3.36 26.44
N GLY A 550 7.34 2.25 25.71
CA GLY A 550 6.85 0.93 26.13
C GLY A 550 5.32 0.81 26.20
N PRO A 551 4.82 -0.30 26.75
CA PRO A 551 5.58 -1.46 27.25
C PRO A 551 6.38 -2.20 26.16
N TYR A 552 7.43 -2.92 26.57
CA TYR A 552 8.28 -3.74 25.70
C TYR A 552 8.30 -5.20 26.12
N ILE A 553 8.32 -6.12 25.15
CA ILE A 553 8.47 -7.56 25.38
C ILE A 553 9.92 -7.87 25.79
N ILE A 554 10.09 -8.55 26.92
CA ILE A 554 11.38 -9.06 27.37
C ILE A 554 11.64 -10.39 26.63
N ARG A 555 12.66 -10.41 25.76
CA ARG A 555 13.09 -11.64 25.09
C ARG A 555 13.98 -12.47 26.02
N ALA A 556 13.90 -13.79 25.91
CA ALA A 556 14.65 -14.72 26.77
C ALA A 556 16.17 -14.48 26.77
N GLU A 557 16.74 -13.98 25.67
CA GLU A 557 18.17 -13.64 25.54
C GLU A 557 18.61 -12.48 26.45
N GLU A 558 17.76 -11.49 26.72
CA GLU A 558 18.07 -10.38 27.64
C GLU A 558 18.07 -10.80 29.13
N THR A 559 17.43 -11.94 29.43
CA THR A 559 17.36 -12.48 30.80
C THR A 559 18.73 -13.02 31.23
N ALA A 560 19.51 -13.53 30.28
CA ALA A 560 20.85 -14.08 30.52
C ALA A 560 21.89 -12.97 30.79
N GLU A 561 21.87 -11.85 30.06
CA GLU A 561 22.79 -10.73 30.31
C GLU A 561 22.53 -10.04 31.66
N THR A 562 21.26 -10.00 32.10
CA THR A 562 20.90 -9.37 33.37
C THR A 562 21.42 -10.17 34.57
N GLN A 563 21.39 -11.52 34.49
CA GLN A 563 21.95 -12.39 35.53
C GLN A 563 23.48 -12.35 35.61
N VAL A 564 24.17 -12.18 34.47
CA VAL A 564 25.65 -12.08 34.46
C VAL A 564 26.15 -10.76 35.04
N LYS A 565 25.35 -9.67 34.95
CA LYS A 565 25.71 -8.36 35.53
C LYS A 565 25.38 -8.21 37.02
N THR A 566 24.63 -9.16 37.60
CA THR A 566 24.28 -9.17 39.04
C THR A 566 25.03 -10.23 39.86
N ALA A 567 25.92 -11.01 39.24
CA ALA A 567 26.74 -12.04 39.88
C ALA A 567 28.13 -11.54 40.29
#